data_AF-A0A7R7GMZ1-F1
#
_entry.id   AF-A0A7R7GMZ1-F1
#
_cell.length_a   1.000
_cell.length_b   1.000
_cell.length_c   1.000
_cell.angle_alpha   90.00
_cell.angle_beta   90.00
_cell.angle_gamma   90.00
#
_symmetry.space_group_name_H-M   'P 1'
#
loop_
_entity.id
_entity.type
_entity.pdbx_description
1 polymer ?
#
loop_
_entity_poly.entity_id
_entity_poly.type
_entity_poly.pdbx_seq_one_letter_code
_entity_poly.pdbx_strand_id
1 'polypeptide(L)'
;MKLNVNNSPLLKRISMAIAEHEGPGCTLHVSVSGEPVWEKSSNGEEVYVRWLCWSIENGDSELVPPQFEVVSPEITLECLKYDLPHVFSEVSVVVDNDIEV
;
A
#
# COMPACT_ATOMS: atom_id res chain seq x y z
N MET A 1 -9.35 -11.67 4.39
CA MET A 1 -8.68 -11.22 5.63
C MET A 1 -9.02 -9.74 5.80
N LYS A 2 -9.37 -9.25 6.99
CA LYS A 2 -9.68 -7.82 7.19
C LYS A 2 -8.41 -7.07 7.57
N LEU A 3 -8.02 -6.05 6.82
CA LEU A 3 -6.87 -5.22 7.14
C LEU A 3 -7.13 -4.41 8.43
N ASN A 4 -6.13 -4.34 9.31
CA ASN A 4 -6.18 -3.57 10.55
C ASN A 4 -4.82 -2.91 10.80
N VAL A 5 -4.82 -1.59 10.99
CA VAL A 5 -3.61 -0.77 11.24
C VAL A 5 -2.77 -1.32 12.38
N ASN A 6 -3.41 -1.85 13.43
CA ASN A 6 -2.69 -2.30 14.62
C ASN A 6 -1.78 -3.50 14.38
N ASN A 7 -2.04 -4.29 13.32
CA ASN A 7 -1.34 -5.55 13.06
C ASN A 7 -0.47 -5.54 11.80
N SER A 8 -0.50 -4.47 10.99
CA SER A 8 0.32 -4.37 9.78
C SER A 8 1.37 -3.25 9.92
N PRO A 9 2.68 -3.58 9.91
CA PRO A 9 3.74 -2.58 9.91
C PRO A 9 3.61 -1.56 8.76
N LEU A 10 3.17 -2.02 7.58
CA LEU A 10 2.91 -1.15 6.44
C LEU A 10 1.81 -0.13 6.75
N LEU A 11 0.66 -0.59 7.25
CA LEU A 11 -0.45 0.33 7.56
C LEU A 11 -0.08 1.31 8.68
N LYS A 12 0.78 0.91 9.64
CA LYS A 12 1.32 1.84 10.64
C LYS A 12 2.18 2.92 10.00
N ARG A 13 3.07 2.56 9.09
CA ARG A 13 3.91 3.55 8.38
C ARG A 13 3.06 4.53 7.57
N ILE A 14 2.09 4.02 6.81
CA ILE A 14 1.15 4.85 6.04
C ILE A 14 0.38 5.79 7.00
N SER A 15 -0.15 5.26 8.10
CA SER A 15 -0.89 6.05 9.10
C SER A 15 -0.03 7.15 9.73
N MET A 16 1.23 6.87 10.03
CA MET A 16 2.16 7.87 10.57
C MET A 16 2.45 8.96 9.53
N ALA A 17 2.69 8.58 8.28
CA ALA A 17 2.95 9.53 7.22
C ALA A 17 1.74 10.46 6.95
N ILE A 18 0.52 9.91 6.95
CA ILE A 18 -0.70 10.73 6.83
C ILE A 18 -0.82 11.72 8.00
N ALA A 19 -0.52 11.28 9.22
CA ALA A 19 -0.58 12.13 10.41
C ALA A 19 0.47 13.25 10.40
N GLU A 20 1.66 12.99 9.87
CA GLU A 20 2.74 13.98 9.76
C GLU A 20 2.42 15.13 8.80
N HIS A 21 1.54 14.90 7.83
CA HIS A 21 1.18 15.88 6.80
C HIS A 21 -0.20 16.52 6.98
N GLU A 22 -0.74 16.51 8.22
CA GLU A 22 -2.03 17.10 8.54
C GLU A 22 -3.18 16.56 7.66
N GLY A 23 -3.27 15.23 7.49
CA GLY A 23 -4.46 14.43 7.15
C GLY A 23 -5.44 14.97 6.09
N PRO A 24 -6.37 15.90 6.46
CA PRO A 24 -7.39 16.40 5.55
C PRO A 24 -6.87 16.90 4.19
N GLY A 25 -7.39 16.31 3.11
CA GLY A 25 -7.07 16.68 1.73
C GLY A 25 -5.98 15.83 1.07
N CYS A 26 -5.33 14.94 1.84
CA CYS A 26 -4.39 13.99 1.26
C CYS A 26 -5.12 12.91 0.45
N THR A 27 -4.43 12.38 -0.57
CA THR A 27 -4.81 11.19 -1.31
C THR A 27 -3.73 10.14 -1.12
N LEU A 28 -4.11 8.99 -0.59
CA LEU A 28 -3.29 7.79 -0.52
C LEU A 28 -3.47 7.03 -1.83
N HIS A 29 -2.38 6.87 -2.58
CA HIS A 29 -2.33 6.01 -3.76
C HIS A 29 -1.71 4.68 -3.38
N VAL A 30 -2.36 3.58 -3.79
CA VAL A 30 -1.84 2.23 -3.59
C VAL A 30 -2.00 1.43 -4.89
N SER A 31 -0.89 1.06 -5.49
CA SER A 31 -0.84 0.16 -6.63
C SER A 31 -0.42 -1.23 -6.15
N VAL A 32 -1.00 -2.29 -6.72
CA VAL A 32 -0.59 -3.67 -6.42
C VAL A 32 -0.38 -4.45 -7.71
N SER A 33 0.65 -5.29 -7.78
CA SER A 33 0.88 -6.12 -8.96
C SER A 33 -0.30 -7.04 -9.22
N GLY A 34 -0.63 -7.26 -10.50
CA GLY A 34 -1.79 -8.06 -10.90
C GLY A 34 -1.68 -9.52 -10.46
N GLU A 35 -0.50 -10.11 -10.62
CA GLU A 35 -0.19 -11.47 -10.20
C GLU A 35 0.92 -11.48 -9.13
N PRO A 36 0.97 -12.52 -8.27
CA PRO A 36 2.09 -12.73 -7.37
C PRO A 36 3.24 -13.43 -8.11
N VAL A 37 4.46 -13.17 -7.68
CA VAL A 37 5.70 -13.63 -8.29
C VAL A 37 6.58 -14.36 -7.27
N TRP A 38 7.47 -15.21 -7.77
CA TRP A 38 8.53 -15.81 -6.96
C TRP A 38 9.73 -14.88 -6.93
N GLU A 39 10.08 -14.39 -5.74
CA GLU A 39 11.24 -13.55 -5.51
C GLU A 39 12.33 -14.34 -4.78
N LYS A 40 13.60 -13.98 -5.02
CA LYS A 40 14.72 -14.53 -4.25
C LYS A 40 15.05 -13.62 -3.09
N SER A 41 14.95 -14.14 -1.87
CA SER A 41 15.43 -13.44 -0.68
C SER A 41 16.96 -13.41 -0.63
N SER A 42 17.49 -12.56 0.25
CA SER A 42 18.93 -12.36 0.42
C SER A 42 19.71 -13.61 0.86
N ASN A 43 19.04 -14.61 1.44
CA ASN A 43 19.60 -15.92 1.78
C ASN A 43 19.51 -16.95 0.63
N GLY A 44 18.94 -16.57 -0.52
CA GLY A 44 18.78 -17.42 -1.70
C GLY A 44 17.53 -18.31 -1.71
N GLU A 45 16.66 -18.19 -0.70
CA GLU A 45 15.35 -18.85 -0.71
C GLU A 45 14.39 -18.18 -1.68
N GLU A 46 13.47 -18.96 -2.25
CA GLU A 46 12.40 -18.43 -3.10
C GLU A 46 11.15 -18.22 -2.25
N VAL A 47 10.59 -17.01 -2.31
CA VAL A 47 9.39 -16.61 -1.59
C VAL A 47 8.33 -16.16 -2.57
N TYR A 48 7.10 -16.66 -2.40
CA TYR A 48 5.98 -16.27 -3.25
C TYR A 48 5.32 -15.03 -2.66
N VAL A 49 5.37 -13.93 -3.40
CA VAL A 49 5.03 -12.60 -2.90
C VAL A 49 4.25 -11.80 -3.92
N ARG A 50 3.68 -10.68 -3.49
CA ARG A 50 3.08 -9.70 -4.38
C ARG A 50 3.69 -8.34 -4.11
N TRP A 51 3.90 -7.56 -5.16
CA TRP A 51 4.45 -6.22 -5.04
C TRP A 51 3.34 -5.21 -4.82
N LEU A 52 3.59 -4.26 -3.92
CA LEU A 52 2.73 -3.14 -3.63
C LEU A 52 3.57 -1.87 -3.70
N CYS A 53 3.01 -0.81 -4.27
CA CYS A 53 3.59 0.52 -4.28
C CYS A 53 2.59 1.46 -3.63
N TRP A 54 3.06 2.39 -2.81
CA TRP A 54 2.19 3.41 -2.22
C TRP A 54 2.87 4.77 -2.18
N SER A 55 2.07 5.83 -2.31
CA SER A 55 2.48 7.22 -2.20
C SER A 55 1.38 8.05 -1.54
N ILE A 56 1.72 9.26 -1.11
CA ILE A 56 0.76 10.22 -0.56
C ILE A 56 0.93 11.53 -1.30
N GLU A 57 -0.18 12.08 -1.78
CA GLU A 57 -0.24 13.33 -2.52
C GLU A 57 -1.24 14.29 -1.86
N ASN A 58 -1.05 15.59 -2.04
CA ASN A 58 -2.03 16.62 -1.69
C ASN A 58 -2.09 17.65 -2.84
N GLY A 59 -3.11 17.53 -3.68
CA GLY A 59 -3.19 18.27 -4.95
C GLY A 59 -2.03 17.89 -5.86
N ASP A 60 -1.27 18.89 -6.32
CA ASP A 60 -0.09 18.69 -7.17
C ASP A 60 1.20 18.39 -6.37
N SER A 61 1.12 18.29 -5.04
CA SER A 61 2.29 18.08 -4.19
C SER A 61 2.42 16.63 -3.76
N GLU A 62 3.54 16.01 -4.13
CA GLU A 62 3.96 14.72 -3.60
C GLU A 62 4.46 14.91 -2.16
N LEU A 63 3.75 14.32 -1.18
CA LEU A 63 4.11 14.38 0.24
C LEU A 63 5.01 13.21 0.61
N VAL A 64 4.65 12.02 0.13
CA VAL A 64 5.46 10.81 0.25
C VAL A 64 5.69 10.24 -1.15
N PRO A 65 6.96 10.14 -1.60
CA PRO A 65 7.27 9.55 -2.89
C PRO A 65 6.88 8.06 -2.92
N PRO A 66 6.65 7.49 -4.11
CA PRO A 66 6.34 6.07 -4.28
C PRO A 66 7.32 5.14 -3.53
N GLN A 67 6.78 4.30 -2.66
CA GLN A 67 7.52 3.29 -1.91
C GLN A 67 7.07 1.88 -2.27
N PHE A 68 8.03 1.04 -2.66
CA PHE A 68 7.79 -0.36 -2.98
C PHE A 68 7.87 -1.24 -1.73
N GLU A 69 6.94 -2.17 -1.65
CA GLU A 69 6.75 -3.08 -0.54
C GLU A 69 6.43 -4.47 -1.04
N VAL A 70 6.98 -5.46 -0.37
CA VAL A 70 6.67 -6.87 -0.60
C VAL A 70 5.58 -7.28 0.38
N VAL A 71 4.45 -7.75 -0.13
CA VAL A 71 3.30 -8.19 0.67
C VAL A 71 2.96 -9.65 0.42
N SER A 72 2.11 -10.21 1.28
CA SER A 72 1.57 -11.57 1.11
C SER A 72 0.87 -11.69 -0.25
N PRO A 73 0.99 -12.83 -0.95
CA PRO A 73 0.32 -13.07 -2.22
C PRO A 73 -1.22 -13.01 -2.13
N GLU A 74 -1.77 -13.13 -0.91
CA GLU A 74 -3.20 -13.02 -0.63
C GLU A 74 -3.74 -11.57 -0.67
N ILE A 75 -2.86 -10.57 -0.69
CA ILE A 75 -3.27 -9.16 -0.75
C ILE A 75 -3.60 -8.77 -2.19
N THR A 76 -4.88 -8.87 -2.57
CA THR A 76 -5.31 -8.55 -3.93
C THR A 76 -5.79 -7.10 -4.09
N LEU A 77 -5.95 -6.66 -5.34
CA LEU A 77 -6.55 -5.38 -5.69
C LEU A 77 -7.93 -5.20 -5.05
N GLU A 78 -8.78 -6.24 -5.09
CA GLU A 78 -10.13 -6.21 -4.55
C GLU A 78 -10.11 -6.07 -3.03
N CYS A 79 -9.20 -6.78 -2.36
CA CYS A 79 -9.01 -6.70 -0.91
C CYS A 79 -8.64 -5.27 -0.50
N LEU A 80 -7.67 -4.67 -1.19
CA LEU A 80 -7.20 -3.31 -0.91
C LEU A 80 -8.28 -2.25 -1.22
N LYS A 81 -8.98 -2.36 -2.36
CA LYS A 81 -10.10 -1.48 -2.72
C LYS A 81 -11.22 -1.50 -1.69
N TYR A 82 -11.48 -2.67 -1.11
CA TYR A 82 -12.51 -2.83 -0.11
C TYR A 82 -12.05 -2.31 1.27
N ASP A 83 -10.89 -2.77 1.76
CA ASP A 83 -10.49 -2.52 3.14
C ASP A 83 -9.83 -1.14 3.37
N LEU A 84 -9.00 -0.63 2.45
CA LEU A 84 -8.21 0.58 2.70
C LEU A 84 -9.07 1.83 2.94
N PRO A 85 -10.17 2.09 2.20
CA PRO A 85 -11.04 3.23 2.49
C PRO A 85 -11.69 3.18 3.89
N HIS A 86 -11.88 1.98 4.44
CA HIS A 86 -12.38 1.81 5.80
C HIS A 86 -11.30 2.01 6.86
N VAL A 87 -10.05 1.71 6.50
CA VAL A 87 -8.88 1.88 7.38
C VAL A 87 -8.46 3.34 7.45
N PHE A 88 -8.45 4.05 6.31
CA PHE A 88 -8.01 5.43 6.18
C PHE A 88 -9.18 6.34 5.79
N SER A 89 -10.19 6.42 6.66
CA SER A 89 -11.44 7.15 6.37
C SER A 89 -11.29 8.68 6.32
N GLU A 90 -10.14 9.21 6.73
CA GLU A 90 -9.87 10.65 6.82
C GLU A 90 -9.23 11.23 5.55
N VAL A 91 -8.84 10.36 4.60
CA VAL A 91 -8.17 10.73 3.35
C VAL A 91 -8.89 10.11 2.16
N SER A 92 -8.64 10.65 0.97
CA SER A 92 -9.03 9.96 -0.26
C SER A 92 -8.12 8.75 -0.47
N VAL A 93 -8.67 7.62 -0.90
CA VAL A 93 -7.90 6.41 -1.17
C VAL A 93 -8.14 5.98 -2.61
N VAL A 94 -7.06 5.91 -3.38
CA VAL A 94 -7.04 5.41 -4.76
C VAL A 94 -6.28 4.10 -4.78
N VAL A 95 -6.89 3.07 -5.34
CA VAL A 95 -6.26 1.75 -5.46
C VAL A 95 -6.35 1.25 -6.90
N ASP A 96 -5.21 0.90 -7.48
CA ASP A 96 -5.06 0.43 -8.85
C ASP A 96 -4.05 -0.72 -8.95
N ASN A 97 -3.75 -1.14 -10.17
CA ASN A 97 -2.86 -2.26 -10.48
C ASN A 97 -1.76 -1.89 -11.48
N ASP A 98 -1.26 -0.66 -11.42
CA ASP A 98 -0.31 -0.11 -12.40
C ASP A 98 1.15 -0.59 -12.22
N ILE A 99 1.37 -1.66 -11.45
CA ILE A 99 2.70 -2.27 -11.30
C ILE A 99 2.85 -3.44 -12.28
N GLU A 100 3.69 -3.25 -13.30
CA GLU A 100 4.26 -4.33 -14.09
C GLU A 100 5.46 -4.92 -13.35
N VAL A 101 5.42 -6.23 -13.07
CA VAL A 101 6.47 -6.99 -12.37
C VAL A 101 6.96 -8.17 -13.19
#